data_AF-A0A9X0W8N5-F1
#
_entry.id   AF-A0A9X0W8N5-F1
#
_cell.length_a   1.000
_cell.length_b   1.000
_cell.length_c   1.000
_cell.angle_alpha   90.00
_cell.angle_beta   90.00
_cell.angle_gamma   90.00
#
_symmetry.space_group_name_H-M   'P 1'
#
loop_
_entity.id
_entity.type
_entity.pdbx_description
1 polymer ?
#
loop_
_entity_poly.entity_id
_entity_poly.type
_entity_poly.pdbx_seq_one_letter_code
_entity_poly.pdbx_strand_id
1 'polypeptide(L)'
;MSTNAPTPAPRLLAIIELGGYPNFIPLYRRLGFDTELVSSQRKAQAALKRQLPDVIVAEYNFQSDFRDRTSNLETLMARLQRHPQVQVIAIYQPDHRHKLDTLLERFPLFATLPLPVSEADMEAALQRVLTGNA
;
A
#
# COMPACT_ATOMS: atom_id res chain seq x y z
N MET A 1 3.80 14.99 -36.68
CA MET A 1 2.74 14.13 -36.09
C MET A 1 3.37 13.39 -34.93
N SER A 2 3.36 13.97 -33.72
CA SER A 2 3.89 13.28 -32.54
C SER A 2 2.80 12.34 -32.02
N THR A 3 3.01 11.04 -32.20
CA THR A 3 2.17 9.99 -31.62
C THR A 3 2.37 10.00 -30.11
N ASN A 4 1.43 10.60 -29.37
CA ASN A 4 1.39 10.49 -27.92
C ASN A 4 0.88 9.08 -27.60
N ALA A 5 1.79 8.13 -27.35
CA ALA A 5 1.40 6.83 -26.83
C ALA A 5 0.69 7.05 -25.48
N PRO A 6 -0.45 6.39 -25.20
CA PRO A 6 -1.10 6.54 -23.91
C PRO A 6 -0.13 6.08 -22.82
N THR A 7 0.07 6.94 -21.81
CA THR A 7 0.82 6.57 -20.61
C THR A 7 0.17 5.33 -20.01
N PRO A 8 0.93 4.27 -19.70
CA PRO A 8 0.37 3.08 -19.08
C PRO A 8 -0.27 3.44 -17.72
N ALA A 9 -1.41 2.81 -17.42
CA ALA A 9 -2.10 3.01 -16.16
C ALA A 9 -1.18 2.68 -14.96
N PRO A 10 -1.13 3.53 -13.92
CA PRO A 10 -0.34 3.25 -12.73
C PRO A 10 -0.85 1.98 -12.06
N ARG A 11 0.08 1.16 -11.56
CA ARG A 11 -0.21 -0.17 -11.02
C ARG A 11 -0.36 -0.10 -9.52
N LEU A 12 -1.47 -0.65 -9.01
CA LEU A 12 -1.78 -0.73 -7.60
C LEU A 12 -1.80 -2.20 -7.15
N LEU A 13 -1.04 -2.52 -6.10
CA LEU A 13 -1.15 -3.80 -5.41
C LEU A 13 -1.88 -3.59 -4.08
N ALA A 14 -3.08 -4.15 -3.92
CA ALA A 14 -3.77 -4.13 -2.64
C ALA A 14 -3.59 -5.46 -1.90
N ILE A 15 -3.07 -5.40 -0.67
CA ILE A 15 -2.85 -6.53 0.21
C ILE A 15 -3.95 -6.52 1.28
N ILE A 16 -4.86 -7.48 1.21
CA ILE A 16 -6.04 -7.58 2.09
C ILE A 16 -5.94 -8.90 2.88
N GLU A 17 -5.49 -8.84 4.14
CA GLU A 17 -5.27 -10.05 4.95
C GLU A 17 -6.44 -10.35 5.89
N LEU A 18 -6.93 -9.33 6.61
CA LEU A 18 -8.03 -9.47 7.56
C LEU A 18 -9.33 -8.90 7.01
N GLY A 19 -9.24 -7.82 6.22
CA GLY A 19 -10.40 -7.01 5.88
C GLY A 19 -10.87 -6.18 7.09
N GLY A 20 -11.94 -5.41 6.89
CA GLY A 20 -12.47 -4.52 7.95
C GLY A 20 -12.55 -3.04 7.56
N TYR A 21 -12.27 -2.72 6.30
CA TYR A 21 -12.48 -1.41 5.69
C TYR A 21 -13.36 -1.51 4.44
N PRO A 22 -13.88 -0.38 3.91
CA PRO A 22 -14.73 -0.38 2.73
C PRO A 22 -14.05 -1.01 1.50
N ASN A 23 -14.85 -1.54 0.59
CA ASN A 23 -14.33 -2.02 -0.69
C ASN A 23 -13.89 -0.83 -1.56
N PHE A 24 -12.58 -0.62 -1.69
CA PHE A 24 -12.01 0.45 -2.52
C PHE A 24 -11.76 0.05 -3.99
N ILE A 25 -12.11 -1.16 -4.42
CA ILE A 25 -11.97 -1.56 -5.84
C ILE A 25 -12.69 -0.57 -6.79
N PRO A 26 -13.92 -0.10 -6.51
CA PRO A 26 -14.58 0.89 -7.36
C PRO A 26 -13.80 2.21 -7.44
N LEU A 27 -13.22 2.66 -6.32
CA LEU A 27 -12.37 3.85 -6.24
C LEU A 27 -11.10 3.67 -7.09
N TYR A 28 -10.37 2.56 -6.93
CA TYR A 28 -9.15 2.32 -7.69
C TYR A 28 -9.39 2.34 -9.20
N ARG A 29 -10.50 1.74 -9.65
CA ARG A 29 -10.93 1.78 -11.06
C ARG A 29 -11.29 3.20 -11.51
N ARG A 30 -12.02 3.96 -10.68
CA ARG A 30 -12.40 5.35 -10.97
C ARG A 30 -11.18 6.26 -11.12
N LEU A 31 -10.12 6.00 -10.35
CA LEU A 31 -8.84 6.70 -10.43
C LEU A 31 -7.90 6.19 -11.54
N GLY A 32 -8.30 5.15 -12.29
CA GLY A 32 -7.54 4.66 -13.44
C GLY A 32 -6.37 3.72 -13.11
N PHE A 33 -6.33 3.11 -11.92
CA PHE A 33 -5.28 2.15 -11.58
C PHE A 33 -5.49 0.78 -12.23
N ASP A 34 -4.40 0.17 -12.69
CA ASP A 34 -4.33 -1.27 -12.95
C ASP A 34 -4.10 -2.01 -11.63
N THR A 35 -5.14 -2.63 -11.08
CA THR A 35 -5.15 -3.15 -9.70
C THR A 35 -5.00 -4.67 -9.64
N GLU A 36 -4.01 -5.15 -8.87
CA GLU A 36 -3.89 -6.55 -8.42
C GLU A 36 -4.26 -6.66 -6.93
N LEU A 37 -5.16 -7.59 -6.58
CA LEU A 37 -5.55 -7.87 -5.19
C LEU A 37 -4.92 -9.17 -4.73
N VAL A 38 -4.29 -9.15 -3.55
CA VAL A 38 -3.70 -10.34 -2.93
C VAL A 38 -4.16 -10.49 -1.50
N SER A 39 -4.43 -11.74 -1.11
CA SER A 39 -5.03 -12.06 0.19
C SER A 39 -4.00 -12.45 1.27
N SER A 40 -2.72 -12.31 0.99
CA SER A 40 -1.65 -12.68 1.93
C SER A 40 -0.30 -12.11 1.54
N GLN A 41 0.60 -12.04 2.51
CA GLN A 41 1.97 -11.58 2.32
C GLN A 41 2.76 -12.48 1.38
N ARG A 42 2.54 -13.80 1.43
CA ARG A 42 3.17 -14.73 0.46
C ARG A 42 2.77 -14.39 -0.98
N LYS A 43 1.50 -14.09 -1.22
CA LYS A 43 1.02 -13.67 -2.55
C LYS A 43 1.57 -12.30 -2.93
N ALA A 44 1.63 -11.34 -2.00
CA ALA A 44 2.26 -10.05 -2.24
C ALA A 44 3.74 -10.18 -2.66
N GLN A 45 4.50 -11.03 -1.98
CA GLN A 45 5.90 -11.29 -2.34
C GLN A 45 6.03 -11.90 -3.74
N ALA A 46 5.12 -12.81 -4.13
CA ALA A 46 5.08 -13.36 -5.47
C ALA A 46 4.73 -12.30 -6.52
N ALA A 47 3.74 -11.44 -6.25
CA ALA A 47 3.35 -10.33 -7.12
C ALA A 47 4.51 -9.36 -7.36
N LEU A 48 5.19 -8.92 -6.30
CA LEU A 48 6.36 -8.05 -6.40
C LEU A 48 7.53 -8.65 -7.20
N LYS A 49 7.65 -9.99 -7.25
CA LYS A 49 8.69 -10.65 -8.08
C LYS A 49 8.32 -10.63 -9.56
N ARG A 50 7.03 -10.67 -9.88
CA ARG A 50 6.54 -10.62 -11.26
C ARG A 50 6.70 -9.23 -11.83
N GLN A 51 6.25 -8.22 -11.09
CA GLN A 51 6.26 -6.84 -11.57
C GLN A 51 6.07 -5.88 -10.39
N LEU A 52 6.90 -4.84 -10.32
CA LEU A 52 6.75 -3.80 -9.30
C LEU A 52 5.49 -2.95 -9.57
N PRO A 53 4.68 -2.66 -8.55
CA PRO A 53 3.62 -1.67 -8.63
C PRO A 53 4.16 -0.27 -8.41
N ASP A 54 3.40 0.75 -8.77
CA ASP A 54 3.68 2.15 -8.43
C ASP A 54 3.22 2.46 -7.00
N VAL A 55 2.12 1.83 -6.57
CA VAL A 55 1.55 1.99 -5.24
C VAL A 55 1.13 0.67 -4.62
N ILE A 56 1.33 0.53 -3.31
CA ILE A 56 0.84 -0.58 -2.50
C ILE A 56 -0.10 -0.03 -1.44
N VAL A 57 -1.29 -0.64 -1.32
CA VAL A 57 -2.19 -0.44 -0.19
C VAL A 57 -2.16 -1.70 0.66
N ALA A 58 -1.84 -1.59 1.95
CA ALA A 58 -1.71 -2.74 2.84
C ALA A 58 -2.27 -2.46 4.23
N GLU A 59 -2.63 -3.51 4.95
CA GLU A 59 -2.97 -3.45 6.37
C GLU A 59 -1.69 -3.50 7.22
N TYR A 60 -1.57 -2.59 8.19
CA TYR A 60 -0.63 -2.74 9.29
C TYR A 60 -1.27 -3.62 10.37
N ASN A 61 -0.96 -4.90 10.28
CA ASN A 61 -1.38 -5.89 11.27
C ASN A 61 -0.24 -6.10 12.27
N PHE A 62 -0.40 -5.58 13.48
CA PHE A 62 0.50 -5.88 14.60
C PHE A 62 0.24 -7.32 15.07
N GLN A 63 1.28 -8.12 15.16
CA GLN A 63 1.20 -9.50 15.66
C GLN A 63 2.21 -9.66 16.78
N SER A 64 1.71 -9.82 18.02
CA SER A 64 2.52 -9.91 19.24
C SER A 64 3.48 -11.11 19.26
N ASP A 65 3.19 -12.14 18.46
CA ASP A 65 3.88 -13.43 18.51
C ASP A 65 5.17 -13.44 17.66
N PHE A 66 5.42 -12.39 16.87
CA PHE A 66 6.68 -12.22 16.18
C PHE A 66 7.74 -11.67 17.15
N ARG A 67 8.67 -12.53 17.55
CA ARG A 67 9.75 -12.19 18.49
C ARG A 67 10.68 -11.08 17.99
N ASP A 68 10.86 -10.97 16.66
CA ASP A 68 11.84 -10.07 16.04
C ASP A 68 11.22 -9.02 15.08
N ARG A 69 9.90 -9.03 14.87
CA ARG A 69 9.19 -8.13 13.94
C ARG A 69 7.88 -7.66 14.54
N THR A 70 7.49 -6.41 14.32
CA THR A 70 6.19 -5.94 14.81
C THR A 70 5.04 -6.28 13.86
N SER A 71 5.35 -6.48 12.58
CA SER A 71 4.35 -6.73 11.52
C SER A 71 4.96 -7.39 10.29
N ASN A 72 4.12 -8.10 9.52
CA ASN A 72 4.49 -8.55 8.19
C ASN A 72 4.87 -7.40 7.23
N LEU A 73 4.35 -6.19 7.47
CA LEU A 73 4.68 -5.01 6.69
C LEU A 73 6.18 -4.69 6.70
N GLU A 74 6.91 -4.96 7.79
CA GLU A 74 8.36 -4.77 7.85
C GLU A 74 9.10 -5.61 6.80
N THR A 75 8.65 -6.85 6.58
CA THR A 75 9.22 -7.76 5.58
C THR A 75 9.05 -7.20 4.17
N LEU A 76 7.88 -6.62 3.91
CA LEU A 76 7.57 -5.96 2.65
C LEU A 76 8.46 -4.73 2.47
N MET A 77 8.53 -3.86 3.48
CA MET A 77 9.29 -2.61 3.45
C MET A 77 10.79 -2.84 3.29
N ALA A 78 11.37 -3.82 3.98
CA ALA A 78 12.78 -4.17 3.84
C ALA A 78 13.14 -4.52 2.39
N ARG A 79 12.23 -5.18 1.66
CA ARG A 79 12.42 -5.46 0.23
C ARG A 79 12.31 -4.19 -0.62
N LEU A 80 11.36 -3.32 -0.30
CA LEU A 80 11.09 -2.08 -1.04
C LEU A 80 12.15 -0.99 -0.83
N GLN A 81 13.07 -1.13 0.14
CA GLN A 81 14.21 -0.21 0.26
C GLN A 81 15.04 -0.09 -1.02
N ARG A 82 15.09 -1.14 -1.85
CA ARG A 82 15.77 -1.13 -3.16
C ARG A 82 14.91 -0.52 -4.29
N HIS A 83 13.68 -0.13 -3.99
CA HIS A 83 12.67 0.37 -4.91
C HIS A 83 11.95 1.58 -4.30
N PRO A 84 12.68 2.68 -4.01
CA PRO A 84 12.12 3.85 -3.32
C PRO A 84 11.01 4.56 -4.10
N GLN A 85 10.87 4.28 -5.40
CA GLN A 85 9.77 4.79 -6.23
C GLN A 85 8.41 4.17 -5.88
N VAL A 86 8.38 3.01 -5.20
CA VAL A 86 7.13 2.33 -4.83
C VAL A 86 6.54 3.00 -3.60
N GLN A 87 5.36 3.60 -3.74
CA GLN A 87 4.68 4.30 -2.66
C GLN A 87 3.81 3.34 -1.85
N VAL A 88 3.93 3.37 -0.52
CA VAL A 88 3.19 2.46 0.36
C VAL A 88 2.23 3.23 1.25
N ILE A 89 0.95 2.86 1.19
CA ILE A 89 -0.13 3.35 2.04
C ILE A 89 -0.52 2.24 3.01
N ALA A 90 -0.45 2.50 4.31
CA ALA A 90 -0.84 1.54 5.34
C ALA A 90 -2.14 1.94 6.04
N ILE A 91 -3.10 1.01 6.10
CA ILE A 91 -4.32 1.13 6.92
C ILE A 91 -4.04 0.49 8.28
N TYR A 92 -4.37 1.14 9.39
CA TYR A 92 -4.00 0.64 10.72
C TYR A 92 -5.10 0.84 11.78
N GLN A 93 -5.11 -0.01 12.81
CA GLN A 93 -5.94 0.20 14.00
C GLN A 93 -5.36 1.33 14.86
N PRO A 94 -6.15 2.34 15.29
CA PRO A 94 -5.65 3.44 16.12
C PRO A 94 -4.85 2.99 17.35
N ASP A 95 -5.28 1.92 18.01
CA ASP A 95 -4.62 1.34 19.19
C ASP A 95 -3.20 0.83 18.90
N HIS A 96 -2.89 0.55 17.64
CA HIS A 96 -1.57 0.10 17.19
C HIS A 96 -0.67 1.26 16.76
N ARG A 97 -1.10 2.53 16.90
CA ARG A 97 -0.34 3.70 16.44
C ARG A 97 1.09 3.73 16.98
N HIS A 98 1.27 3.50 18.27
CA HIS A 98 2.60 3.51 18.90
C HIS A 98 3.55 2.48 18.31
N LYS A 99 3.03 1.30 17.90
CA LYS A 99 3.83 0.27 17.25
C LYS A 99 4.14 0.60 15.80
N LEU A 100 3.18 1.22 15.11
CA LEU A 100 3.38 1.74 13.77
C LEU A 100 4.46 2.83 13.75
N ASP A 101 4.49 3.73 14.73
CA ASP A 101 5.52 4.78 14.82
C ASP A 101 6.94 4.19 14.87
N THR A 102 7.15 3.09 15.61
CA THR A 102 8.45 2.37 15.62
C THR A 102 8.83 1.81 14.24
N LEU A 103 7.85 1.37 13.44
CA LEU A 103 8.10 0.96 12.06
C LEU A 103 8.48 2.17 11.19
N LEU A 104 7.75 3.29 11.34
CA LEU A 104 7.94 4.51 10.54
C LEU A 104 9.30 5.17 10.74
N GLU A 105 9.89 5.05 11.94
CA GLU A 105 11.26 5.50 12.22
C GLU A 105 12.30 4.83 11.31
N ARG A 106 12.04 3.57 10.91
CA ARG A 106 12.97 2.76 10.11
C ARG A 106 12.56 2.69 8.63
N PHE A 107 11.26 2.71 8.38
CA PHE A 107 10.65 2.53 7.07
C PHE A 107 9.56 3.58 6.87
N PRO A 108 9.91 4.80 6.43
CA PRO A 108 8.93 5.82 6.09
C PRO A 108 7.94 5.30 5.05
N LEU A 109 6.66 5.52 5.30
CA LEU A 109 5.57 5.20 4.37
C LEU A 109 5.08 6.47 3.69
N PHE A 110 4.46 6.33 2.54
CA PHE A 110 3.89 7.46 1.80
C PHE A 110 2.66 8.05 2.53
N ALA A 111 1.85 7.17 3.12
CA ALA A 111 0.70 7.57 3.94
C ALA A 111 0.33 6.48 4.95
N THR A 112 -0.29 6.90 6.04
CA THR A 112 -0.93 6.00 7.00
C THR A 112 -2.36 6.48 7.24
N LEU A 113 -3.31 5.55 7.27
CA LEU A 113 -4.75 5.84 7.40
C LEU A 113 -5.31 5.06 8.59
N PRO A 114 -5.79 5.72 9.66
CA PRO A 114 -6.41 5.02 10.78
C PRO A 114 -7.77 4.43 10.39
N LEU A 115 -8.15 3.33 11.03
CA LEU A 115 -9.52 2.82 11.00
C LEU A 115 -10.42 3.61 11.97
N PRO A 116 -11.71 3.83 11.64
CA PRO A 116 -12.34 3.52 10.36
C PRO A 116 -11.84 4.45 9.24
N VAL A 117 -11.53 3.89 8.08
CA VAL A 117 -11.06 4.64 6.90
C VAL A 117 -12.20 4.83 5.90
N SER A 118 -12.41 6.06 5.43
CA SER A 118 -13.43 6.37 4.43
C SER A 118 -12.89 6.29 2.99
N GLU A 119 -13.78 6.27 2.00
CA GLU A 119 -13.39 6.39 0.58
C GLU A 119 -12.67 7.72 0.31
N ALA A 120 -13.10 8.81 0.95
CA ALA A 120 -12.49 10.12 0.78
C ALA A 120 -11.04 10.17 1.31
N ASP A 121 -10.77 9.52 2.45
CA ASP A 121 -9.42 9.45 3.02
C ASP A 121 -8.46 8.68 2.10
N MET A 122 -8.94 7.54 1.57
CA MET A 122 -8.18 6.73 0.62
C MET A 122 -7.97 7.46 -0.71
N GLU A 123 -9.00 8.12 -1.24
CA GLU A 123 -8.94 8.90 -2.46
C GLU A 123 -7.92 10.04 -2.34
N ALA A 124 -7.95 10.80 -1.24
CA ALA A 124 -7.00 11.87 -1.01
C ALA A 124 -5.54 11.36 -0.95
N ALA A 125 -5.31 10.19 -0.35
CA ALA A 125 -3.98 9.57 -0.35
C ALA A 125 -3.54 9.17 -1.77
N LEU A 126 -4.41 8.51 -2.54
CA LEU A 126 -4.10 8.06 -3.90
C LEU A 126 -3.95 9.22 -4.90
N GLN A 127 -4.69 10.31 -4.74
CA GLN A 127 -4.52 11.49 -5.59
C GLN A 127 -3.14 12.13 -5.39
N ARG A 128 -2.59 12.13 -4.16
CA ARG A 128 -1.21 12.57 -3.91
C ARG A 128 -0.19 11.66 -4.60
N VAL A 129 -0.45 10.34 -4.65
CA VAL A 129 0.39 9.38 -5.41
C VAL A 129 0.38 9.77 -6.89
N LEU A 130 -0.80 9.94 -7.49
CA LEU A 130 -0.95 10.27 -8.89
C LEU A 130 -0.30 11.61 -9.26
N THR A 131 -0.43 12.62 -8.39
CA THR A 131 0.14 13.95 -8.63
C THR A 131 1.66 13.97 -8.42
N GLY A 132 2.18 13.15 -7.50
CA GLY A 132 3.62 13.01 -7.27
C GLY A 132 4.35 12.15 -8.31
N ASN A 133 3.61 11.39 -9.11
CA ASN A 133 4.14 10.54 -10.18
C ASN A 133 3.89 11.12 -11.59
N ALA A 134 3.14 12.21 -11.71
CA ALA A 134 2.89 12.95 -12.95
C ALA A 134 4.03 13.95 -13.24
#